data_AF-A0A3N4JZA0-F1
#
_entry.id   AF-A0A3N4JZA0-F1
#
_cell.length_a   1.000
_cell.length_b   1.000
_cell.length_c   1.000
_cell.angle_alpha   90.00
_cell.angle_beta   90.00
_cell.angle_gamma   90.00
#
_symmetry.space_group_name_H-M   'P 1'
#
loop_
_entity.id
_entity.type
_entity.pdbx_description
1 polymer ?
#
loop_
_entity_poly.entity_id
_entity_poly.type
_entity_poly.pdbx_seq_one_letter_code
_entity_poly.pdbx_strand_id
1 'polypeptide(L)'
;MDNVGNMLGLSNNATKEERKQALMSTIAQQSNFENARTLIEKINEKCFEKCIPKPGSSLSSGESTCLTTCMQKYMQAWNAVSQAYIYRIKSDPRGN
;
A
#
# COMPACT_ATOMS: atom_id res chain seq x y z
N MET A 1 16.47 1.65 26.74
CA MET A 1 15.78 1.51 25.44
C MET A 1 14.75 2.63 25.37
N ASP A 2 15.21 3.88 25.30
CA ASP A 2 14.33 5.06 25.34
C ASP A 2 14.74 6.01 24.20
N ASN A 3 14.45 5.60 22.96
CA ASN A 3 14.71 6.41 21.76
C ASN A 3 13.45 6.61 20.89
N VAL A 4 12.29 6.17 21.41
CA VAL A 4 10.99 6.32 20.71
C VAL A 4 10.46 7.76 20.86
N GLY A 5 10.70 8.42 22.00
CA GLY A 5 10.22 9.79 22.25
C GLY A 5 10.81 10.84 21.29
N ASN A 6 12.09 10.70 20.93
CA ASN A 6 12.78 11.65 20.06
C ASN A 6 12.43 11.47 18.57
N MET A 7 12.03 10.26 18.16
CA MET A 7 11.57 9.98 16.79
C MET A 7 10.12 10.47 16.55
N LEU A 8 9.31 10.53 17.61
CA LEU A 8 7.89 10.93 17.54
C LEU A 8 7.65 12.41 17.87
N GLY A 9 8.68 13.20 18.18
CA GLY A 9 8.55 14.61 18.51
C GLY A 9 7.69 14.90 19.76
N LEU A 10 7.59 13.93 20.67
CA LEU A 10 6.70 14.02 21.83
C LEU A 10 7.41 14.72 23.00
N SER A 11 6.76 15.72 23.59
CA SER A 11 7.21 16.35 24.84
C SER A 11 7.29 15.33 25.98
N ASN A 12 8.28 15.46 26.86
CA ASN A 12 8.48 14.56 28.02
C ASN A 12 7.28 14.51 28.98
N ASN A 13 6.30 15.41 28.84
CA ASN A 13 5.07 15.46 29.63
C ASN A 13 3.83 14.91 28.90
N ALA A 14 4.00 14.23 27.76
CA ALA A 14 2.87 13.59 27.07
C ALA A 14 2.25 12.48 27.92
N THR A 15 0.93 12.43 27.97
CA THR A 15 0.15 11.38 28.64
C THR A 15 0.32 10.03 27.93
N LYS A 16 0.00 8.93 28.63
CA LYS A 16 0.06 7.58 28.04
C LYS A 16 -0.82 7.45 26.79
N GLU A 17 -1.97 8.12 26.78
CA GLU A 17 -2.88 8.12 25.63
C GLU A 17 -2.33 8.89 24.43
N GLU A 18 -1.70 10.06 24.65
CA GLU A 18 -1.05 10.82 23.58
C GLU A 18 0.11 10.03 22.95
N ARG A 19 0.90 9.32 23.76
CA ARG A 19 1.96 8.42 23.25
C ARG A 19 1.40 7.26 22.44
N LYS A 20 0.31 6.63 22.91
CA LYS A 20 -0.36 5.53 22.19
C LYS A 20 -0.92 6.02 20.86
N GLN A 21 -1.56 7.19 20.84
CA GLN A 21 -2.12 7.77 19.63
C GLN A 21 -1.04 8.17 18.62
N ALA A 22 0.06 8.79 19.08
CA ALA A 22 1.20 9.11 18.23
C ALA A 22 1.87 7.85 17.66
N LEU A 23 2.06 6.80 18.48
CA LEU A 23 2.60 5.52 18.03
C LEU A 23 1.68 4.85 16.99
N MET A 24 0.36 4.81 17.24
CA MET A 24 -0.62 4.27 16.29
C MET A 24 -0.61 5.04 14.96
N SER A 25 -0.49 6.38 15.02
CA SER A 25 -0.37 7.22 13.83
C SER A 25 0.89 6.88 13.03
N THR A 26 2.04 6.73 13.69
CA THR A 26 3.29 6.35 13.04
C THR A 26 3.23 4.94 12.45
N ILE A 27 2.67 3.97 13.17
CA ILE A 27 2.47 2.60 12.67
C ILE A 27 1.56 2.62 11.43
N ALA A 28 0.45 3.36 11.48
CA ALA A 28 -0.45 3.49 10.34
C ALA A 28 0.24 4.13 9.13
N GLN A 29 1.04 5.18 9.35
CA GLN A 29 1.79 5.84 8.27
C GLN A 29 2.81 4.92 7.61
N GLN A 30 3.57 4.16 8.41
CA GLN A 30 4.51 3.17 7.90
C GLN A 30 3.81 2.02 7.17
N SER A 31 2.71 1.50 7.73
CA SER A 31 1.91 0.45 7.09
C SER A 31 1.35 0.89 5.74
N ASN A 32 0.87 2.13 5.64
CA ASN A 32 0.37 2.68 4.38
C ASN A 32 1.45 2.74 3.30
N PHE A 33 2.68 3.12 3.65
CA PHE A 33 3.81 3.14 2.72
C PHE A 33 4.18 1.74 2.25
N GLU A 34 4.30 0.77 3.17
CA GLU A 34 4.63 -0.62 2.82
C GLU A 34 3.54 -1.27 1.95
N ASN A 35 2.27 -0.99 2.24
CA ASN A 35 1.15 -1.46 1.42
C ASN A 35 1.20 -0.87 0.00
N ALA A 36 1.48 0.42 -0.13
CA ALA A 36 1.64 1.06 -1.44
C ALA A 36 2.84 0.50 -2.21
N ARG A 37 3.96 0.28 -1.53
CA ARG A 37 5.15 -0.36 -2.10
C ARG A 37 4.82 -1.75 -2.64
N THR A 38 4.18 -2.58 -1.82
CA THR A 38 3.78 -3.95 -2.20
C THR A 38 2.85 -3.93 -3.42
N LEU A 39 1.91 -2.98 -3.48
CA LEU A 39 1.03 -2.81 -4.62
C LEU A 39 1.80 -2.48 -5.90
N ILE A 40 2.76 -1.55 -5.83
CA ILE A 40 3.61 -1.19 -6.97
C ILE A 40 4.46 -2.38 -7.42
N GLU A 41 5.06 -3.12 -6.50
CA GLU A 41 5.83 -4.33 -6.80
C GLU A 41 4.97 -5.37 -7.54
N LYS A 42 3.71 -5.55 -7.11
CA LYS A 42 2.78 -6.47 -7.79
C LYS A 42 2.33 -5.97 -9.16
N ILE A 43 2.08 -4.67 -9.31
CA ILE A 43 1.79 -4.07 -10.62
C ILE A 43 2.96 -4.29 -11.57
N ASN A 44 4.19 -4.04 -11.12
CA ASN A 44 5.39 -4.25 -11.91
C ASN A 44 5.51 -5.70 -12.35
N GLU A 45 5.38 -6.67 -11.43
CA GLU A 45 5.44 -8.10 -11.73
C GLU A 45 4.38 -8.49 -12.79
N LYS A 46 3.12 -8.14 -12.55
CA LYS A 46 1.99 -8.58 -13.40
C LYS A 46 1.93 -7.86 -14.74
N CYS A 47 2.18 -6.57 -14.76
CA CYS A 47 2.15 -5.83 -16.01
C CYS A 47 3.38 -6.10 -16.87
N PHE A 48 4.55 -6.33 -16.28
CA PHE A 48 5.72 -6.77 -17.05
C PHE A 48 5.48 -8.13 -17.71
N GLU A 49 5.05 -9.13 -16.94
CA GLU A 49 4.72 -10.47 -17.45
C GLU A 49 3.69 -10.43 -18.59
N LYS A 50 2.69 -9.56 -18.46
CA LYS A 50 1.60 -9.47 -19.45
C LYS A 50 1.96 -8.67 -20.70
N CYS A 51 2.74 -7.60 -20.56
CA CYS A 51 2.92 -6.61 -21.61
C CYS A 51 4.28 -6.66 -22.30
N ILE A 52 5.30 -7.30 -21.73
CA ILE A 52 6.68 -7.32 -22.28
C ILE A 52 7.03 -8.74 -22.76
N PRO A 53 6.61 -9.15 -23.96
CA PRO A 53 6.87 -10.50 -24.48
C PRO A 53 8.33 -10.72 -24.86
N LYS A 54 9.07 -9.66 -25.21
CA LYS A 54 10.48 -9.69 -25.58
C LYS A 54 11.21 -8.52 -24.95
N PRO A 55 11.82 -8.71 -23.77
CA PRO A 55 12.56 -7.65 -23.10
C PRO A 55 13.68 -7.10 -23.99
N GLY A 56 13.79 -5.78 -24.06
CA GLY A 56 14.81 -5.07 -24.83
C GLY A 56 15.32 -3.84 -24.07
N SER A 57 16.22 -3.08 -24.69
CA SER A 57 16.76 -1.83 -24.13
C SER A 57 15.77 -0.67 -24.17
N SER A 58 14.67 -0.81 -24.92
CA SER A 58 13.59 0.18 -25.02
C SER A 58 12.23 -0.50 -25.12
N LEU A 59 11.20 0.24 -24.75
CA LEU A 59 9.82 -0.17 -24.94
C LEU A 59 9.34 0.26 -26.32
N SER A 60 8.67 -0.64 -27.02
CA SER A 60 7.85 -0.27 -28.17
C SER A 60 6.66 0.61 -27.74
N SER A 61 6.05 1.29 -28.69
CA SER A 61 4.81 2.05 -28.45
C SER A 61 3.69 1.14 -27.92
N GLY A 62 3.56 -0.06 -28.48
CA GLY A 62 2.56 -1.06 -28.04
C GLY A 62 2.79 -1.53 -26.60
N GLU A 63 4.03 -1.83 -26.22
CA GLU A 63 4.39 -2.20 -24.84
C GLU A 63 4.08 -1.05 -23.86
N SER A 64 4.41 0.19 -24.23
CA SER A 64 4.15 1.37 -23.40
C SER A 64 2.64 1.60 -23.18
N THR A 65 1.83 1.49 -24.25
CA THR A 65 0.36 1.56 -24.16
C THR A 65 -0.21 0.41 -23.34
N CYS A 66 0.31 -0.81 -23.51
CA CYS A 66 -0.11 -1.97 -22.72
C CYS A 66 0.16 -1.78 -21.23
N LEU A 67 1.38 -1.37 -20.85
CA LEU A 67 1.76 -1.13 -19.46
C LEU A 67 0.85 -0.08 -18.81
N THR A 68 0.61 1.04 -19.49
CA THR A 68 -0.28 2.11 -19.02
C THR A 68 -1.69 1.56 -18.74
N THR A 69 -2.23 0.82 -19.71
CA THR A 69 -3.56 0.22 -19.62
C THR A 69 -3.63 -0.85 -18.51
N CYS A 70 -2.59 -1.68 -18.41
CA CYS A 70 -2.51 -2.73 -17.40
C CYS A 70 -2.51 -2.15 -16.00
N MET A 71 -1.68 -1.15 -15.74
CA MET A 71 -1.60 -0.50 -14.43
C MET A 71 -2.94 0.14 -14.03
N GLN A 72 -3.59 0.85 -14.95
CA GLN A 72 -4.92 1.42 -14.71
C GLN A 72 -5.96 0.35 -14.34
N LYS A 73 -6.01 -0.74 -15.11
CA LYS A 73 -6.94 -1.86 -14.86
C LYS A 73 -6.62 -2.57 -13.54
N TYR A 74 -5.35 -2.78 -13.23
CA TYR A 74 -4.93 -3.40 -11.98
C TYR A 74 -5.37 -2.57 -10.77
N MET A 75 -5.14 -1.26 -10.80
CA MET A 75 -5.56 -0.34 -9.74
C MET A 75 -7.08 -0.33 -9.57
N GLN A 76 -7.84 -0.32 -10.66
CA GLN A 76 -9.31 -0.40 -10.62
C GLN A 76 -9.78 -1.73 -9.98
N ALA A 77 -9.19 -2.85 -10.38
CA ALA A 77 -9.51 -4.16 -9.83
C ALA A 77 -9.15 -4.24 -8.33
N TRP A 78 -7.97 -3.75 -7.95
CA TRP A 78 -7.52 -3.70 -6.56
C TRP A 78 -8.47 -2.87 -5.69
N ASN A 79 -8.88 -1.68 -6.15
CA ASN A 79 -9.85 -0.83 -5.43
C ASN A 79 -11.19 -1.55 -5.23
N ALA A 80 -11.74 -2.18 -6.27
CA ALA A 80 -13.01 -2.89 -6.19
C ALA A 80 -12.95 -4.08 -5.22
N VAL A 81 -11.89 -4.89 -5.29
CA VAL A 81 -11.68 -6.03 -4.39
C VAL A 81 -11.44 -5.56 -2.95
N SER A 82 -10.64 -4.51 -2.75
CA SER A 82 -10.35 -3.93 -1.44
C SER A 82 -11.63 -3.45 -0.74
N GLN A 83 -12.50 -2.73 -1.46
CA GLN A 83 -13.79 -2.28 -0.94
C GLN A 83 -14.70 -3.46 -0.57
N ALA A 84 -14.82 -4.46 -1.44
CA ALA A 84 -15.64 -5.64 -1.18
C ALA A 84 -15.12 -6.43 0.03
N TYR A 85 -13.79 -6.57 0.16
CA TYR A 85 -13.15 -7.25 1.28
C TYR A 85 -13.39 -6.53 2.61
N ILE A 86 -13.20 -5.20 2.65
CA ILE A 86 -13.48 -4.39 3.85
C ILE A 86 -14.95 -4.45 4.22
N TYR A 87 -15.85 -4.35 3.24
CA TYR A 87 -17.28 -4.50 3.48
C TYR A 87 -17.59 -5.86 4.12
N ARG A 88 -16.98 -6.93 3.61
CA ARG A 88 -17.17 -8.27 4.15
C ARG A 88 -16.72 -8.39 5.61
N ILE A 89 -15.51 -7.91 5.93
CA ILE A 89 -14.99 -7.91 7.31
C ILE A 89 -15.94 -7.17 8.26
N LYS A 90 -16.41 -5.98 7.88
CA LYS A 90 -17.32 -5.20 8.72
C LYS A 90 -18.68 -5.87 8.91
N SER A 91 -19.11 -6.67 7.93
CA SER A 91 -20.40 -7.36 7.95
C SER A 91 -20.37 -8.73 8.63
N ASP A 92 -19.20 -9.30 8.96
CA ASP A 92 -19.11 -10.63 9.60
C ASP A 92 -19.23 -10.48 11.13
N PRO A 93 -20.33 -10.94 11.76
CA PRO A 93 -20.56 -10.77 13.20
C PRO A 93 -19.66 -11.65 14.08
N ARG A 94 -18.86 -12.55 13.50
CA ARG A 94 -18.01 -13.51 14.23
C ARG A 94 -16.55 -13.05 14.40
N GLY A 95 -16.25 -11.81 13.99
CA GLY A 95 -14.89 -11.26 13.96
C GLY A 95 -14.46 -10.42 15.17
N ASN A 96 -15.18 -10.45 16.31
CA ASN A 96 -14.80 -9.77 17.55
C ASN A 96 -14.86 -10.72 18.75
#